data_AF-A0A6J2XM75-F1
#
_entry.id   AF-A0A6J2XM75-F1
#
_cell.length_a   1.000
_cell.length_b   1.000
_cell.length_c   1.000
_cell.angle_alpha   90.00
_cell.angle_beta   90.00
_cell.angle_gamma   90.00
#
_symmetry.space_group_name_H-M   'P 1'
#
loop_
_entity.id
_entity.type
_entity.pdbx_description
1 polymer ?
#
loop_
_entity_poly.entity_id
_entity_poly.type
_entity_poly.pdbx_seq_one_letter_code
_entity_poly.pdbx_strand_id
1 'polypeptide(L)'
;MIRRDFFKRILLIQRNVSARYSSSDLNQINIQKLEAEQSTEVVDEALQQREAELEQKRNKSRLKDNHRRILNDEDPFPEPELWYQGTLKYVRRSYGRYGASSGIDPAYCWPIKQELMDAIEYEQIKYPYTIGEMAEKAKLKRAEKEQSIMNRQRDISKKLEKLEQWKLELQQKIIKKETEANEAKARRERLIEEVRRHFGYAVDPKDEKFKELLEKREKEQRKEMKEARKKAKEERATKKLLQSTKTNVKQEEPDDTKQEKLE
;
A
#
# COMPACT_ATOMS: atom_id res chain seq x y z
N MET A 1 -4.84 -58.73 36.02
CA MET A 1 -5.28 -59.87 36.85
C MET A 1 -5.71 -61.00 35.93
N ILE A 2 -4.86 -62.01 35.81
CA ILE A 2 -5.11 -63.28 35.10
C ILE A 2 -5.16 -64.37 36.16
N ARG A 3 -6.13 -65.30 36.02
CA ARG A 3 -6.38 -66.61 36.70
C ARG A 3 -7.91 -66.69 36.88
N ARG A 4 -8.64 -67.79 36.69
CA ARG A 4 -8.46 -69.25 36.52
C ARG A 4 -9.93 -69.76 36.46
N ASP A 5 -10.40 -70.68 35.62
CA ASP A 5 -10.25 -72.14 35.62
C ASP A 5 -11.13 -72.64 34.44
N PHE A 6 -10.67 -73.36 33.43
CA PHE A 6 -10.36 -74.80 33.36
C PHE A 6 -11.45 -75.78 33.86
N PHE A 7 -12.02 -76.49 32.88
CA PHE A 7 -12.67 -77.80 32.92
C PHE A 7 -13.94 -77.99 33.76
N LYS A 8 -15.05 -78.27 33.06
CA LYS A 8 -15.83 -79.51 33.24
C LYS A 8 -16.45 -79.92 31.89
N ARG A 9 -15.84 -80.93 31.28
CA ARG A 9 -16.36 -81.72 30.17
C ARG A 9 -17.27 -82.81 30.78
N ILE A 10 -18.25 -83.27 29.99
CA ILE A 10 -19.04 -84.51 30.17
C ILE A 10 -20.32 -84.34 30.99
N LEU A 11 -21.45 -84.26 30.28
CA LEU A 11 -22.48 -85.29 30.34
C LEU A 11 -23.37 -85.22 29.08
N LEU A 12 -23.23 -86.24 28.24
CA LEU A 12 -24.22 -86.70 27.28
C LEU A 12 -25.53 -86.98 28.02
N ILE A 13 -26.58 -86.21 27.73
CA ILE A 13 -27.95 -86.68 27.85
C ILE A 13 -28.68 -86.25 26.58
N GLN A 14 -28.83 -87.21 25.68
CA GLN A 14 -29.80 -87.15 24.59
C GLN A 14 -31.19 -86.99 25.22
N ARG A 15 -31.82 -85.84 25.02
CA ARG A 15 -33.27 -85.71 25.11
C ARG A 15 -33.83 -85.73 23.71
N ASN A 16 -34.11 -86.95 23.25
CA ASN A 16 -35.05 -87.21 22.18
C ASN A 16 -36.41 -86.65 22.61
N VAL A 17 -36.75 -85.45 22.12
CA VAL A 17 -38.14 -84.99 22.10
C VAL A 17 -38.66 -85.35 20.72
N SER A 18 -39.31 -86.50 20.64
CA SER A 18 -40.03 -86.97 19.47
C SER A 18 -40.99 -85.88 18.99
N ALA A 19 -40.75 -85.40 17.77
CA ALA A 19 -41.70 -84.63 16.99
C ALA A 19 -42.98 -85.48 16.83
N ARG A 20 -44.04 -85.10 17.54
CA ARG A 20 -45.38 -85.56 17.20
C ARG A 20 -45.85 -84.69 16.04
N TYR A 21 -45.63 -85.18 14.83
CA TYR A 21 -46.35 -84.68 13.67
C TYR A 21 -47.83 -85.00 13.87
N SER A 22 -48.62 -83.97 14.17
CA SER A 22 -50.07 -84.04 14.10
C SER A 22 -50.46 -84.28 12.64
N SER A 23 -51.20 -85.35 12.34
CA SER A 23 -51.64 -85.70 10.99
C SER A 23 -52.80 -84.82 10.49
N SER A 24 -52.90 -83.58 10.98
CA SER A 24 -53.91 -82.59 10.61
C SER A 24 -53.43 -81.56 9.58
N ASP A 25 -52.14 -81.59 9.21
CA ASP A 25 -51.50 -80.46 8.52
C ASP A 25 -51.29 -80.69 7.01
N LEU A 26 -52.00 -81.68 6.43
CA LEU A 26 -51.90 -82.00 5.00
C LEU A 26 -52.96 -81.32 4.12
N ASN A 27 -53.65 -80.28 4.60
CA ASN A 27 -54.52 -79.43 3.78
C ASN A 27 -54.70 -78.01 4.35
N GLN A 28 -53.65 -77.44 4.95
CA GLN A 28 -53.64 -76.00 5.23
C GLN A 28 -52.71 -75.32 4.24
N ILE A 29 -53.34 -74.68 3.24
CA ILE A 29 -52.69 -73.65 2.43
C ILE A 29 -52.19 -72.60 3.42
N ASN A 30 -50.87 -72.50 3.58
CA ASN A 30 -50.25 -71.60 4.53
C ASN A 30 -50.29 -70.19 3.93
N ILE A 31 -51.42 -69.49 4.10
CA ILE A 31 -51.74 -68.21 3.46
C ILE A 31 -50.62 -67.18 3.69
N GLN A 32 -50.03 -67.16 4.89
CA GLN A 32 -48.93 -66.25 5.24
C GLN A 32 -47.64 -66.52 4.46
N LYS A 33 -47.39 -67.78 4.08
CA LYS A 33 -46.22 -68.16 3.26
C LYS A 33 -46.43 -67.78 1.80
N LEU A 34 -47.66 -67.91 1.30
CA LEU A 34 -48.07 -67.44 -0.02
C LEU A 34 -48.08 -65.91 -0.12
N GLU A 35 -48.52 -65.19 0.92
CA GLU A 35 -48.45 -63.72 0.99
C GLU A 35 -47.01 -63.23 1.09
N ALA A 36 -46.13 -63.94 1.80
CA ALA A 36 -44.70 -63.63 1.85
C ALA A 36 -44.00 -63.84 0.48
N GLU A 37 -44.38 -64.89 -0.26
CA GLU A 37 -43.90 -65.14 -1.63
C GLU A 37 -44.54 -64.20 -2.67
N GLN A 38 -45.73 -63.63 -2.41
CA GLN A 38 -46.32 -62.56 -3.21
C GLN A 38 -45.78 -61.16 -2.87
N SER A 39 -45.18 -61.00 -1.68
CA SER A 39 -44.58 -59.73 -1.22
C SER A 39 -43.12 -59.54 -1.66
N THR A 40 -42.52 -60.52 -2.33
CA THR A 40 -41.35 -60.21 -3.16
C THR A 40 -41.85 -59.34 -4.29
N GLU A 41 -41.57 -58.05 -4.20
CA GLU A 41 -41.68 -57.08 -5.27
C GLU A 41 -40.80 -57.55 -6.45
N VAL A 42 -41.27 -58.57 -7.18
CA VAL A 42 -40.95 -58.74 -8.59
C VAL A 42 -41.68 -57.58 -9.23
N VAL A 43 -41.06 -56.41 -9.16
CA VAL A 43 -41.47 -55.28 -9.98
C VAL A 43 -41.20 -55.75 -11.39
N ASP A 44 -42.24 -56.28 -12.03
CA ASP A 44 -42.16 -56.72 -13.40
C ASP A 44 -41.58 -55.57 -14.21
N GLU A 45 -40.37 -55.74 -14.75
CA GLU A 45 -39.72 -54.74 -15.60
C GLU A 45 -40.67 -54.30 -16.73
N ALA A 46 -41.56 -55.20 -17.15
CA ALA A 46 -42.65 -54.96 -18.08
C ALA A 46 -43.68 -53.92 -17.59
N LEU A 47 -43.99 -53.87 -16.29
CA LEU A 47 -44.92 -52.89 -15.72
C LEU A 47 -44.28 -51.50 -15.66
N GLN A 48 -43.03 -51.39 -15.22
CA GLN A 48 -42.29 -50.12 -15.25
C GLN A 48 -42.13 -49.57 -16.67
N GLN A 49 -41.81 -50.44 -17.63
CA GLN A 49 -41.75 -50.05 -19.05
C GLN A 49 -43.10 -49.54 -19.55
N ARG A 50 -44.20 -50.24 -19.20
CA ARG A 50 -45.56 -49.83 -19.56
C ARG A 50 -45.95 -48.49 -18.92
N GLU A 51 -45.59 -48.25 -17.66
CA GLU A 51 -45.83 -46.98 -16.98
C GLU A 51 -45.02 -45.85 -17.60
N ALA A 52 -43.74 -46.06 -17.90
CA ALA A 52 -42.89 -45.10 -18.60
C ALA A 52 -43.44 -44.75 -19.99
N GLU A 53 -43.92 -45.74 -20.76
CA GLU A 53 -44.60 -45.49 -22.04
C GLU A 53 -45.88 -44.65 -21.88
N LEU A 54 -46.66 -44.90 -20.83
CA LEU A 54 -47.86 -44.12 -20.54
C LEU A 54 -47.51 -42.69 -20.14
N GLU A 55 -46.46 -42.47 -19.35
CA GLU A 55 -45.96 -41.15 -19.00
C GLU A 55 -45.43 -40.38 -20.20
N GLN A 56 -44.73 -41.05 -21.11
CA GLN A 56 -44.31 -40.46 -22.38
C GLN A 56 -45.54 -40.01 -23.20
N LYS A 57 -46.59 -40.84 -23.28
CA LYS A 57 -47.85 -40.47 -23.97
C LYS A 57 -48.60 -39.34 -23.27
N ARG A 58 -48.52 -39.23 -21.94
CA ARG A 58 -49.11 -38.15 -21.14
C ARG A 58 -48.38 -36.81 -21.35
N ASN A 59 -47.09 -36.85 -21.71
CA ASN A 59 -46.30 -35.65 -21.93
C ASN A 59 -46.74 -34.90 -23.20
N LYS A 60 -47.52 -33.83 -23.03
CA LYS A 60 -47.98 -32.95 -24.11
C LYS A 60 -47.10 -31.70 -24.32
N SER A 61 -46.07 -31.52 -23.50
CA SER A 61 -45.25 -30.28 -23.49
C SER A 61 -44.44 -30.06 -24.76
N ARG A 62 -44.21 -31.13 -25.56
CA ARG A 62 -43.31 -31.14 -26.75
C ARG A 62 -41.88 -30.67 -26.44
N LEU A 63 -41.55 -30.54 -25.17
CA LEU A 63 -40.26 -30.08 -24.70
C LEU A 63 -39.28 -31.26 -24.64
N LYS A 64 -38.00 -31.02 -24.94
CA LYS A 64 -36.96 -32.04 -24.76
C LYS A 64 -36.88 -32.45 -23.28
N ASP A 65 -36.48 -33.69 -23.01
CA ASP A 65 -36.43 -34.20 -21.65
C ASP A 65 -35.59 -33.33 -20.71
N ASN A 66 -34.42 -32.89 -21.18
CA ASN A 66 -33.50 -32.04 -20.42
C ASN A 66 -34.17 -30.70 -20.04
N HIS A 67 -34.89 -30.07 -20.97
CA HIS A 67 -35.60 -28.82 -20.69
C HIS A 67 -36.81 -29.02 -19.77
N ARG A 68 -37.45 -30.20 -19.80
CA ARG A 68 -38.52 -30.57 -18.86
C ARG A 68 -37.99 -30.76 -17.45
N ARG A 69 -36.83 -31.40 -17.29
CA ARG A 69 -36.15 -31.55 -16.00
C ARG A 69 -35.77 -30.20 -15.40
N ILE A 70 -35.29 -29.25 -16.23
CA ILE A 70 -35.06 -27.86 -15.78
C ILE A 70 -36.33 -27.23 -15.21
N LEU A 71 -37.49 -27.46 -15.86
CA LEU A 71 -38.77 -26.92 -15.39
C LEU A 71 -39.21 -27.53 -14.06
N ASN A 72 -38.83 -28.78 -13.81
CA ASN A 72 -39.14 -29.53 -12.59
C ASN A 72 -38.08 -29.38 -11.49
N ASP A 73 -37.08 -28.52 -11.67
CA ASP A 73 -35.93 -28.38 -10.77
C ASP A 73 -35.18 -29.71 -10.52
N GLU A 74 -35.07 -30.52 -11.57
CA GLU A 74 -34.29 -31.77 -11.60
C GLU A 74 -33.02 -31.59 -12.43
N ASP A 75 -32.05 -32.48 -12.24
CA ASP A 75 -30.80 -32.43 -13.01
C ASP A 75 -31.07 -32.72 -14.50
N PRO A 76 -30.81 -31.76 -15.41
CA PRO A 76 -31.16 -31.90 -16.82
C PRO A 76 -30.32 -32.93 -17.56
N PHE A 77 -29.11 -33.18 -17.08
CA PHE A 77 -28.12 -34.05 -17.73
C PHE A 77 -27.54 -35.02 -16.69
N PRO A 78 -28.24 -36.13 -16.36
CA PRO A 78 -27.74 -37.12 -15.42
C PRO A 78 -26.48 -37.82 -15.95
N GLU A 79 -26.40 -37.96 -17.27
CA GLU A 79 -25.22 -38.44 -17.98
C GLU A 79 -24.59 -37.26 -18.76
N PRO A 80 -23.25 -37.13 -18.75
CA PRO A 80 -22.58 -36.05 -19.45
C PRO A 80 -22.61 -36.28 -20.97
N GLU A 81 -23.44 -35.52 -21.67
CA GLU A 81 -23.47 -35.46 -23.14
C GLU A 81 -22.27 -34.66 -23.70
N LEU A 82 -21.87 -33.59 -22.99
CA LEU A 82 -20.83 -32.67 -23.43
C LEU A 82 -19.61 -32.75 -22.50
N TRP A 83 -18.41 -32.51 -23.06
CA TRP A 83 -17.13 -32.66 -22.33
C TRP A 83 -17.06 -31.87 -21.01
N TYR A 84 -17.68 -30.68 -20.95
CA TYR A 84 -17.67 -29.84 -19.75
C TYR A 84 -18.64 -30.33 -18.67
N GLN A 85 -19.67 -31.09 -19.03
CA GLN A 85 -20.65 -31.64 -18.07
C GLN A 85 -20.00 -32.72 -17.19
N GLY A 86 -19.00 -33.43 -17.73
CA GLY A 86 -18.18 -34.38 -16.96
C GLY A 86 -17.11 -33.72 -16.06
N THR A 87 -16.96 -32.40 -16.08
CA THR A 87 -15.95 -31.72 -15.25
C THR A 87 -16.45 -31.61 -13.80
N LEU A 88 -15.55 -31.75 -12.81
CA LEU A 88 -15.84 -31.55 -11.38
C LEU A 88 -16.58 -30.23 -11.11
N LYS A 89 -16.22 -29.15 -11.81
CA LYS A 89 -16.89 -27.84 -11.73
C LYS A 89 -18.38 -27.90 -12.07
N TYR A 90 -18.77 -28.68 -13.09
CA TYR A 90 -20.17 -28.82 -13.48
C TYR A 90 -20.92 -29.68 -12.47
N VAL A 91 -20.36 -30.83 -12.10
CA VAL A 91 -20.90 -31.73 -11.07
C VAL A 91 -21.15 -30.98 -9.76
N ARG A 92 -20.17 -30.22 -9.27
CA ARG A 92 -20.29 -29.37 -8.06
C ARG A 92 -21.40 -28.31 -8.21
N ARG A 93 -21.59 -27.74 -9.40
CA ARG A 93 -22.65 -26.75 -9.68
C ARG A 93 -24.02 -27.40 -9.71
N SER A 94 -24.17 -28.56 -10.36
CA SER A 94 -25.43 -29.31 -10.41
C SER A 94 -25.87 -29.72 -9.01
N TYR A 95 -24.97 -30.27 -8.20
CA TYR A 95 -25.25 -30.58 -6.80
C TYR A 95 -25.61 -29.31 -5.99
N GLY A 96 -24.94 -28.19 -6.23
CA GLY A 96 -25.29 -26.93 -5.56
C GLY A 96 -26.67 -26.38 -5.92
N ARG A 97 -27.22 -26.71 -7.10
CA ARG A 97 -28.54 -26.25 -7.56
C ARG A 97 -29.66 -27.21 -7.17
N TYR A 98 -29.46 -28.49 -7.40
CA TYR A 98 -30.49 -29.53 -7.26
C TYR A 98 -30.31 -30.36 -5.97
N GLY A 99 -29.15 -30.32 -5.33
CA GLY A 99 -28.87 -31.03 -4.09
C GLY A 99 -28.79 -32.54 -4.30
N ALA A 100 -29.34 -33.30 -3.36
CA ALA A 100 -29.32 -34.77 -3.41
C ALA A 100 -30.14 -35.38 -4.56
N SER A 101 -31.09 -34.63 -5.14
CA SER A 101 -31.90 -35.12 -6.27
C SER A 101 -31.07 -35.32 -7.55
N SER A 102 -29.89 -34.69 -7.66
CA SER A 102 -28.99 -34.89 -8.79
C SER A 102 -28.26 -36.23 -8.76
N GLY A 103 -28.36 -37.01 -7.67
CA GLY A 103 -27.69 -38.30 -7.55
C GLY A 103 -26.16 -38.22 -7.48
N ILE A 104 -25.60 -37.03 -7.26
CA ILE A 104 -24.16 -36.79 -7.16
C ILE A 104 -23.70 -37.04 -5.72
N ASP A 105 -22.59 -37.76 -5.54
CA ASP A 105 -21.97 -37.94 -4.23
C ASP A 105 -21.47 -36.58 -3.68
N PRO A 106 -21.92 -36.15 -2.49
CA PRO A 106 -21.46 -34.91 -1.86
C PRO A 106 -19.94 -34.84 -1.64
N ALA A 107 -19.24 -35.98 -1.60
CA ALA A 107 -17.78 -36.02 -1.48
C ALA A 107 -17.07 -35.23 -2.59
N TYR A 108 -17.64 -35.19 -3.81
CA TYR A 108 -17.07 -34.42 -4.92
C TYR A 108 -17.08 -32.90 -4.70
N CYS A 109 -17.89 -32.39 -3.77
CA CYS A 109 -17.93 -30.96 -3.43
C CYS A 109 -16.71 -30.50 -2.65
N TRP A 110 -15.99 -31.42 -2.01
CA TRP A 110 -14.76 -31.09 -1.32
C TRP A 110 -13.56 -31.04 -2.29
N PRO A 111 -12.54 -30.22 -1.99
CA PRO A 111 -11.34 -30.16 -2.81
C PRO A 111 -10.59 -31.49 -2.75
N ILE A 112 -9.97 -31.85 -3.88
CA ILE A 112 -9.06 -32.99 -3.94
C ILE A 112 -7.77 -32.60 -3.21
N LYS A 113 -7.02 -33.59 -2.71
CA LYS A 113 -5.72 -33.37 -2.06
C LYS A 113 -4.78 -32.48 -2.88
N GLN A 114 -4.74 -32.64 -4.20
CA GLN A 114 -3.95 -31.78 -5.10
C GLN A 114 -4.46 -30.34 -5.11
N GLU A 115 -5.76 -30.12 -5.34
CA GLU A 115 -6.39 -28.79 -5.29
C GLU A 115 -6.16 -28.09 -3.93
N LEU A 116 -6.17 -28.87 -2.84
CA LEU A 116 -5.91 -28.38 -1.49
C LEU A 116 -4.45 -27.94 -1.31
N MET A 117 -3.48 -28.71 -1.82
CA MET A 117 -2.06 -28.33 -1.78
C MET A 117 -1.82 -27.07 -2.59
N ASP A 118 -2.36 -26.97 -3.81
CA ASP A 118 -2.26 -25.78 -4.65
C ASP A 118 -2.87 -24.54 -3.97
N ALA A 119 -4.01 -24.71 -3.29
CA ALA A 119 -4.65 -23.62 -2.54
C ALA A 119 -3.80 -23.14 -1.37
N ILE A 120 -3.18 -24.07 -0.63
CA ILE A 120 -2.26 -23.75 0.48
C ILE A 120 -1.03 -23.02 -0.04
N GLU A 121 -0.40 -23.51 -1.12
CA GLU A 121 0.77 -22.87 -1.72
C GLU A 121 0.44 -21.45 -2.22
N TYR A 122 -0.72 -21.29 -2.87
CA TYR A 122 -1.19 -19.98 -3.32
C TYR A 122 -1.38 -19.01 -2.15
N GLU A 123 -2.00 -19.46 -1.06
CA GLU A 123 -2.20 -18.65 0.14
C GLU A 123 -0.86 -18.24 0.76
N GLN A 124 0.08 -19.17 0.89
CA GLN A 124 1.42 -18.89 1.42
C GLN A 124 2.20 -17.89 0.57
N ILE A 125 2.16 -18.03 -0.76
CA ILE A 125 2.89 -17.14 -1.69
C ILE A 125 2.24 -15.75 -1.73
N LYS A 126 0.91 -15.70 -1.84
CA LYS A 126 0.18 -14.44 -2.02
C LYS A 126 0.04 -13.66 -0.72
N TYR A 127 -0.15 -14.36 0.39
CA TYR A 127 -0.38 -13.81 1.72
C TYR A 127 0.63 -14.40 2.72
N PRO A 128 1.93 -14.03 2.60
CA PRO A 128 2.99 -14.64 3.39
C PRO A 128 2.98 -14.24 4.88
N TYR A 129 2.26 -13.16 5.23
CA TYR A 129 2.24 -12.62 6.59
C TYR A 129 0.94 -12.97 7.30
N THR A 130 1.06 -13.28 8.58
CA THR A 130 -0.09 -13.39 9.46
C THR A 130 -0.70 -12.03 9.76
N ILE A 131 -1.97 -12.02 10.19
CA ILE A 131 -2.69 -10.78 10.54
C ILE A 131 -1.95 -9.99 11.62
N GLY A 132 -1.33 -10.68 12.58
CA GLY A 132 -0.51 -10.05 13.63
C GLY A 132 0.70 -9.32 13.07
N GLU A 133 1.50 -9.98 12.23
CA GLU A 133 2.66 -9.39 11.57
C GLU A 133 2.28 -8.21 10.67
N MET A 134 1.17 -8.31 9.95
CA MET A 134 0.64 -7.20 9.16
C MET A 134 0.31 -5.99 10.03
N ALA A 135 -0.29 -6.20 11.20
CA ALA A 135 -0.61 -5.14 12.14
C ALA A 135 0.66 -4.48 12.71
N GLU A 136 1.69 -5.26 13.04
CA GLU A 136 2.99 -4.76 13.49
C GLU A 136 3.69 -3.94 12.41
N LYS A 137 3.74 -4.46 11.18
CA LYS A 137 4.30 -3.73 10.03
C LYS A 137 3.56 -2.43 9.77
N ALA A 138 2.23 -2.42 9.94
CA ALA A 138 1.44 -1.20 9.84
C ALA A 138 1.76 -0.19 10.96
N LYS A 139 1.97 -0.67 12.21
CA LYS A 139 2.41 0.18 13.33
C LYS A 139 3.78 0.80 13.07
N LEU A 140 4.76 0.00 12.62
CA LEU A 140 6.10 0.48 12.27
C LEU A 140 6.04 1.57 11.18
N LYS A 141 5.29 1.31 10.10
CA LYS A 141 5.11 2.28 9.01
C LYS A 141 4.45 3.58 9.47
N ARG A 142 3.55 3.54 10.46
CA ARG A 142 2.96 4.75 11.05
C ARG A 142 4.00 5.52 11.87
N ALA A 143 4.78 4.83 12.70
CA ALA A 143 5.83 5.43 13.50
C ALA A 143 6.91 6.10 12.63
N GLU A 144 7.35 5.45 11.54
CA GLU A 144 8.30 6.04 10.58
C GLU A 144 7.76 7.32 9.93
N LYS A 145 6.49 7.30 9.52
CA LYS A 145 5.82 8.49 8.97
C LYS A 145 5.77 9.62 9.98
N GLU A 146 5.37 9.32 11.22
CA GLU A 146 5.33 10.29 12.30
C GLU A 146 6.72 10.91 12.55
N GLN A 147 7.77 10.08 12.63
CA GLN A 147 9.15 10.56 12.74
C GLN A 147 9.55 11.46 11.56
N SER A 148 9.20 11.09 10.33
CA SER A 148 9.48 11.93 9.15
C SER A 148 8.78 13.29 9.21
N ILE A 149 7.54 13.34 9.71
CA ILE A 149 6.75 14.55 9.87
C ILE A 149 7.40 15.43 10.95
N MET A 150 7.78 14.84 12.08
CA MET A 150 8.44 15.53 13.18
C MET A 150 9.79 16.13 12.74
N ASN A 151 10.59 15.38 11.99
CA ASN A 151 11.86 15.89 11.45
C ASN A 151 11.63 17.05 10.49
N ARG A 152 10.67 16.93 9.57
CA ARG A 152 10.30 18.01 8.65
C ARG A 152 9.83 19.25 9.40
N GLN A 153 8.97 19.09 10.42
CA GLN A 153 8.50 20.21 11.24
C GLN A 153 9.66 20.88 11.96
N ARG A 154 10.58 20.11 12.56
CA ARG A 154 11.77 20.64 13.23
C ARG A 154 12.65 21.46 12.30
N ASP A 155 12.82 21.00 11.06
CA ASP A 155 13.61 21.72 10.06
C ASP A 155 12.92 22.99 9.57
N ILE A 156 11.59 22.98 9.44
CA ILE A 156 10.79 24.17 9.14
C ILE A 156 10.94 25.19 10.27
N SER A 157 10.80 24.79 11.53
CA SER A 157 10.97 25.67 12.69
C SER A 157 12.34 26.35 12.69
N LYS A 158 13.43 25.59 12.49
CA LYS A 158 14.80 26.15 12.40
C LYS A 158 14.96 27.16 11.26
N LYS A 159 14.29 26.94 10.13
CA LYS A 159 14.33 27.87 8.98
C LYS A 159 13.49 29.12 9.25
N LEU A 160 12.34 28.98 9.91
CA LEU A 160 11.50 30.10 10.32
C LEU A 160 12.22 31.03 11.31
N GLU A 161 13.00 30.47 12.24
CA GLU A 161 13.83 31.28 13.16
C GLU A 161 14.83 32.18 12.41
N LYS A 162 15.44 31.69 11.33
CA LYS A 162 16.41 32.44 10.50
C LYS A 162 15.77 33.34 9.46
N LEU A 163 14.46 33.20 9.24
CA LEU A 163 13.75 33.86 8.14
C LEU A 163 13.75 35.37 8.29
N GLU A 164 13.53 35.90 9.50
CA GLU A 164 13.53 37.34 9.75
C GLU A 164 14.91 37.96 9.51
N GLN A 165 15.99 37.26 9.87
CA GLN A 165 17.36 37.69 9.57
C GLN A 165 17.58 37.77 8.04
N TRP A 166 17.16 36.75 7.30
CA TRP A 166 17.30 36.72 5.83
C TRP A 166 16.48 37.81 5.14
N LYS A 167 15.27 38.13 5.64
CA LYS A 167 14.46 39.25 5.14
C LYS A 167 15.19 40.58 5.31
N LEU A 168 15.74 40.83 6.50
CA LEU A 168 16.48 42.06 6.79
C LEU A 168 17.72 42.18 5.89
N GLU A 169 18.50 41.11 5.75
CA GLU A 169 19.66 41.09 4.86
C GLU A 169 19.28 41.37 3.40
N LEU A 170 18.15 40.82 2.93
CA LEU A 170 17.65 41.06 1.58
C LEU A 170 17.23 42.51 1.39
N GLN A 171 16.46 43.08 2.32
CA GLN A 171 16.05 44.48 2.29
C GLN A 171 17.26 45.41 2.30
N GLN A 172 18.26 45.13 3.14
CA GLN A 172 19.50 45.91 3.15
C GLN A 172 20.26 45.84 1.80
N LYS A 173 20.27 44.68 1.15
CA LYS A 173 20.87 44.53 -0.19
C LYS A 173 20.09 45.31 -1.26
N ILE A 174 18.76 45.34 -1.17
CA ILE A 174 17.91 46.12 -2.07
C ILE A 174 18.21 47.61 -1.89
N ILE A 175 18.14 48.11 -0.65
CA ILE A 175 18.41 49.52 -0.31
C ILE A 175 19.80 49.93 -0.81
N LYS A 176 20.84 49.14 -0.54
CA LYS A 176 22.21 49.42 -1.02
C LYS A 176 22.29 49.55 -2.54
N LYS A 177 21.64 48.63 -3.28
CA LYS A 177 21.61 48.69 -4.75
C LYS A 177 20.84 49.90 -5.26
N GLU A 178 19.73 50.25 -4.62
CA GLU A 178 18.94 51.43 -4.97
C GLU A 178 19.70 52.73 -4.71
N THR A 179 20.37 52.84 -3.55
CA THR A 179 21.20 54.01 -3.23
C THR A 179 22.36 54.14 -4.20
N GLU A 180 23.07 53.04 -4.51
CA GLU A 180 24.17 53.06 -5.49
C GLU A 180 23.68 53.45 -6.89
N ALA A 181 22.52 52.95 -7.32
CA ALA A 181 21.92 53.31 -8.60
C ALA A 181 21.49 54.79 -8.64
N ASN A 182 20.89 55.29 -7.57
CA ASN A 182 20.48 56.69 -7.46
C ASN A 182 21.70 57.64 -7.41
N GLU A 183 22.75 57.28 -6.68
CA GLU A 183 24.01 58.02 -6.66
C GLU A 183 24.71 58.01 -8.03
N ALA A 184 24.63 56.90 -8.78
CA ALA A 184 25.14 56.83 -10.13
C ALA A 184 24.35 57.73 -11.10
N LYS A 185 23.02 57.77 -10.97
CA LYS A 185 22.15 58.70 -11.72
C LYS A 185 22.47 60.15 -11.38
N ALA A 186 22.52 60.50 -10.10
CA ALA A 186 22.84 61.85 -9.63
C ALA A 186 24.25 62.30 -10.07
N ARG A 187 25.25 61.40 -10.05
CA ARG A 187 26.58 61.69 -10.59
C ARG A 187 26.56 61.96 -12.10
N ARG A 188 25.83 61.17 -12.87
CA ARG A 188 25.64 61.43 -14.31
C ARG A 188 24.92 62.76 -14.56
N GLU A 189 23.87 63.06 -13.83
CA GLU A 189 23.11 64.30 -13.98
C GLU A 189 23.98 65.53 -13.66
N ARG A 190 24.80 65.47 -12.59
CA ARG A 190 25.78 66.53 -12.28
C ARG A 190 26.79 66.74 -13.42
N LEU A 191 27.35 65.66 -13.94
CA LEU A 191 28.28 65.71 -15.08
C LEU A 191 27.63 66.32 -16.33
N ILE A 192 26.40 65.92 -16.65
CA ILE A 192 25.65 66.45 -17.79
C ILE A 192 25.36 67.95 -17.60
N GLU A 193 24.97 68.36 -16.41
CA GLU A 193 24.66 69.76 -16.08
C GLU A 193 25.91 70.66 -16.14
N GLU A 194 27.05 70.20 -15.61
CA GLU A 194 28.33 70.92 -15.70
C GLU A 194 28.77 71.11 -17.16
N VAL A 195 28.63 70.07 -17.98
CA VAL A 195 28.93 70.14 -19.42
C VAL A 195 27.95 71.09 -20.11
N ARG A 196 26.65 71.05 -19.78
CA ARG A 196 25.63 71.97 -20.32
C ARG A 196 25.93 73.43 -19.97
N ARG A 197 26.38 73.70 -18.73
CA ARG A 197 26.82 75.04 -18.30
C ARG A 197 28.03 75.55 -19.07
N HIS A 198 28.94 74.67 -19.48
CA HIS A 198 30.10 75.05 -20.29
C HIS A 198 29.73 75.43 -21.73
N PHE A 199 28.71 74.79 -22.32
CA PHE A 199 28.25 75.13 -23.66
C PHE A 199 27.38 76.40 -23.70
N GLY A 200 26.58 76.66 -22.66
CA GLY A 200 25.79 77.90 -22.53
C GLY A 200 24.53 77.98 -23.42
N TYR A 201 24.24 76.95 -24.21
CA TYR A 201 23.00 76.75 -24.98
C TYR A 201 22.45 75.33 -24.77
N ALA A 202 21.19 75.09 -25.17
CA ALA A 202 20.59 73.76 -25.07
C ALA A 202 21.23 72.81 -26.10
N VAL A 203 22.20 72.00 -25.65
CA VAL A 203 22.87 70.96 -26.44
C VAL A 203 22.21 69.61 -26.21
N ASP A 204 21.98 68.85 -27.28
CA ASP A 204 21.42 67.52 -27.18
C ASP A 204 22.48 66.51 -26.67
N PRO A 205 22.16 65.65 -25.68
CA PRO A 205 23.11 64.68 -25.13
C PRO A 205 23.65 63.63 -26.12
N LYS A 206 23.10 63.57 -27.33
CA LYS A 206 23.48 62.61 -28.37
C LYS A 206 24.58 63.12 -29.30
N ASP A 207 24.88 64.42 -29.27
CA ASP A 207 25.86 65.07 -30.13
C ASP A 207 27.30 64.59 -29.87
N GLU A 208 28.09 64.47 -30.95
CA GLU A 208 29.47 63.96 -30.90
C GLU A 208 30.39 64.86 -30.05
N LYS A 209 30.29 66.19 -30.23
CA LYS A 209 31.05 67.18 -29.45
C LYS A 209 30.72 67.14 -27.95
N PHE A 210 29.47 66.81 -27.60
CA PHE A 210 29.03 66.66 -26.21
C PHE A 210 29.66 65.42 -25.56
N LYS A 211 29.71 64.30 -26.29
CA LYS A 211 30.35 63.05 -25.83
C LYS A 211 31.85 63.22 -25.61
N GLU A 212 32.56 63.88 -26.53
CA GLU A 212 34.00 64.14 -26.38
C GLU A 212 34.33 64.96 -25.13
N LEU A 213 33.51 65.98 -24.83
CA LEU A 213 33.73 66.84 -23.66
C LEU A 213 33.34 66.13 -22.36
N LEU A 214 32.27 65.33 -22.37
CA LEU A 214 31.87 64.48 -21.25
C LEU A 214 32.96 63.45 -20.93
N GLU A 215 33.55 62.80 -21.94
CA GLU A 215 34.66 61.86 -21.76
C GLU A 215 35.92 62.53 -21.19
N LYS A 216 36.25 63.75 -21.61
CA LYS A 216 37.39 64.50 -21.07
C LYS A 216 37.18 64.78 -19.56
N ARG A 217 35.97 65.24 -19.18
CA ARG A 217 35.62 65.51 -17.78
C ARG A 217 35.53 64.24 -16.93
N GLU A 218 35.00 63.15 -17.46
CA GLU A 218 35.02 61.85 -16.78
C GLU A 218 36.46 61.34 -16.55
N LYS A 219 37.36 61.55 -17.51
CA LYS A 219 38.78 61.17 -17.39
C LYS A 219 39.49 62.01 -16.32
N GLU A 220 39.18 63.30 -16.20
CA GLU A 220 39.69 64.20 -15.15
C GLU A 220 39.19 63.81 -13.76
N GLN A 221 37.87 63.69 -13.56
CA GLN A 221 37.30 63.27 -12.28
C GLN A 221 37.77 61.87 -11.87
N ARG A 222 37.97 60.95 -12.83
CA ARG A 222 38.52 59.62 -12.55
C ARG A 222 39.98 59.65 -12.11
N LYS A 223 40.79 60.61 -12.57
CA LYS A 223 42.17 60.79 -12.09
C LYS A 223 42.17 61.35 -10.67
N GLU A 224 41.37 62.38 -10.41
CA GLU A 224 41.21 62.99 -9.09
C GLU A 224 40.71 61.99 -8.04
N MET A 225 39.69 61.18 -8.38
CA MET A 225 39.18 60.12 -7.49
C MET A 225 40.22 59.03 -7.21
N LYS A 226 41.10 58.71 -8.16
CA LYS A 226 42.20 57.75 -7.95
C LYS A 226 43.28 58.32 -7.04
N GLU A 227 43.62 59.60 -7.17
CA GLU A 227 44.58 60.28 -6.32
C GLU A 227 44.04 60.46 -4.89
N ALA A 228 42.78 60.85 -4.75
CA ALA A 228 42.10 60.90 -3.45
C ALA A 228 42.05 59.50 -2.79
N ARG A 229 41.81 58.43 -3.58
CA ARG A 229 41.84 57.05 -3.07
C ARG A 229 43.24 56.61 -2.64
N LYS A 230 44.30 57.05 -3.32
CA LYS A 230 45.69 56.79 -2.91
C LYS A 230 46.02 57.50 -1.59
N LYS A 231 45.72 58.79 -1.49
CA LYS A 231 45.90 59.60 -0.27
C LYS A 231 45.11 59.04 0.92
N ALA A 232 43.85 58.67 0.73
CA ALA A 232 43.04 58.06 1.80
C ALA A 232 43.56 56.67 2.23
N LYS A 233 44.21 55.92 1.33
CA LYS A 233 44.86 54.64 1.66
C LYS A 233 46.14 54.87 2.47
N GLU A 234 46.94 55.87 2.11
CA GLU A 234 48.13 56.30 2.84
C GLU A 234 47.76 56.79 4.25
N GLU A 235 46.74 57.63 4.38
CA GLU A 235 46.24 58.11 5.67
C GLU A 235 45.64 57.00 6.56
N ARG A 236 44.99 55.99 5.96
CA ARG A 236 44.52 54.81 6.71
C ARG A 236 45.69 53.95 7.19
N ALA A 237 46.77 53.85 6.41
CA ALA A 237 47.97 53.12 6.80
C ALA A 237 48.72 53.82 7.94
N THR A 238 48.87 55.15 7.88
CA THR A 238 49.50 55.93 8.96
C THR A 238 48.67 55.92 10.23
N LYS A 239 47.33 55.99 10.14
CA LYS A 239 46.43 55.85 11.31
C LYS A 239 46.52 54.47 11.97
N LYS A 240 46.64 53.39 11.18
CA LYS A 240 46.87 52.03 11.70
C LYS A 240 48.23 51.91 12.38
N LEU A 241 49.29 52.48 11.81
CA LEU A 241 50.63 52.53 12.42
C LEU A 241 50.64 53.30 13.75
N LEU A 242 49.98 54.45 13.82
CA LEU A 242 49.85 55.25 15.04
C LEU A 242 48.96 54.59 16.12
N GLN A 243 47.98 53.77 15.71
CA GLN A 243 47.20 52.96 16.65
C GLN A 243 48.01 51.79 17.20
N SER A 244 48.81 51.11 16.36
CA SER A 244 49.70 50.03 16.81
C SER A 244 50.82 50.52 17.73
N THR A 245 51.33 51.74 17.55
CA THR A 245 52.33 52.31 18.47
C THR A 245 51.72 52.73 19.81
N LYS A 246 50.48 53.23 19.83
CA LYS A 246 49.76 53.56 21.08
C LYS A 246 49.32 52.34 21.89
N THR A 247 49.05 51.20 21.26
CA THR A 247 48.76 49.94 21.97
C THR A 247 50.01 49.29 22.57
N ASN A 248 51.20 49.51 21.98
CA ASN A 248 52.46 49.02 22.57
C ASN A 248 52.95 49.86 23.76
N VAL A 249 52.73 51.19 23.78
CA VAL A 249 53.14 52.06 24.89
C VAL A 249 52.28 51.87 26.16
N LYS A 250 51.10 51.24 26.07
CA LYS A 250 50.23 50.93 27.23
C LYS A 250 50.56 49.60 27.94
N GLN A 251 51.56 48.85 27.47
CA GLN A 251 51.98 47.58 28.10
C GLN A 251 53.33 47.71 28.85
N GLU A 252 53.91 48.91 28.94
CA GLU A 252 55.17 49.18 29.65
C GLU A 252 54.97 50.32 30.69
N GLU A 253 54.12 50.10 31.68
CA GLU A 253 54.15 50.82 32.98
C GLU A 253 54.04 49.73 34.07
N PRO A 254 55.00 49.59 35.00
CA PRO A 254 55.09 48.46 35.92
C PRO A 254 54.15 48.55 37.14
N ASP A 255 53.43 47.45 37.40
CA ASP A 255 52.67 47.20 38.64
C ASP A 255 53.64 46.95 39.81
N ASP A 256 54.02 48.00 40.54
CA ASP A 256 54.59 47.93 41.89
C ASP A 256 53.66 48.63 42.87
N THR A 257 52.78 47.88 43.55
CA THR A 257 52.31 48.07 44.96
C THR A 257 51.13 47.16 45.28
N LYS A 258 51.41 45.92 45.71
CA LYS A 258 50.53 45.15 46.62
C LYS A 258 51.38 44.38 47.63
N GLN A 259 51.81 45.08 48.67
CA GLN A 259 52.04 44.50 49.99
C GLN A 259 51.09 45.20 50.97
N GLU A 260 50.73 44.47 52.03
CA GLU A 260 50.01 44.87 53.25
C GLU A 260 48.47 44.80 53.30
N LYS A 261 48.02 43.69 53.93
CA LYS A 261 47.03 43.54 55.04
C LYS A 261 46.58 42.06 54.99
N LEU A 262 46.92 41.12 55.89
CA LEU A 262 47.04 41.14 57.36
C LEU A 262 45.82 41.79 58.02
N GLU A 263 44.69 41.08 58.01
CA GLU A 263 44.03 40.44 59.15
C GLU A 263 42.86 39.57 58.66
#